data_AF-A0A9D9TE62-F1
#
_entry.id   AF-A0A9D9TE62-F1
#
_cell.length_a   1.000
_cell.length_b   1.000
_cell.length_c   1.000
_cell.angle_alpha   90.00
_cell.angle_beta   90.00
_cell.angle_gamma   90.00
#
_symmetry.space_group_name_H-M   'P 1'
#
loop_
_entity.id
_entity.type
_entity.pdbx_description
1 polymer ?
#
loop_
_entity_poly.entity_id
_entity_poly.type
_entity_poly.pdbx_seq_one_letter_code
_entity_poly.pdbx_strand_id
1 'polypeptide(L)'
;MKRILLFIFSFIFLHSVFAVVHIHYLQKSVYDVEKQAWGDWQNEANSFQIDTLSVSIVNLSTKSELKYTRTADVSGAYNATGKYYRLFEVNNEHGKHYEMRLFSDRNAGLLVKCEEDGYMVQYAGY
;
A
#
# COMPACT_ATOMS: atom_id res chain seq x y z
N MET A 1 -9.80 -42.05 -23.23
CA MET A 1 -8.83 -40.97 -22.92
C MET A 1 -9.49 -39.58 -22.92
N LYS A 2 -10.57 -39.36 -22.13
CA LYS A 2 -11.23 -38.04 -21.99
C LYS A 2 -11.17 -37.47 -20.57
N ARG A 3 -10.76 -38.28 -19.58
CA ARG A 3 -10.73 -37.89 -18.15
C ARG A 3 -9.40 -37.26 -17.70
N ILE A 4 -8.32 -37.46 -18.46
CA ILE A 4 -6.98 -36.94 -18.12
C ILE A 4 -6.82 -35.47 -18.54
N LEU A 5 -7.49 -35.05 -19.62
CA LEU A 5 -7.41 -33.67 -20.12
C LEU A 5 -8.07 -32.64 -19.19
N LEU A 6 -9.08 -33.07 -18.43
CA LEU A 6 -9.79 -32.21 -17.46
C LEU A 6 -8.91 -31.84 -16.27
N PHE A 7 -8.05 -32.75 -15.80
CA PHE A 7 -7.13 -32.50 -14.68
C PHE A 7 -6.02 -31.49 -15.02
N ILE A 8 -5.54 -31.48 -16.27
CA ILE A 8 -4.46 -30.57 -16.69
C ILE A 8 -4.97 -29.12 -16.76
N PHE A 9 -6.22 -28.92 -17.21
CA PHE A 9 -6.84 -27.59 -17.20
C PHE A 9 -7.12 -27.06 -15.77
N SER A 10 -7.43 -27.95 -14.81
CA SER A 10 -7.61 -27.54 -13.40
C SER A 10 -6.30 -27.08 -12.75
N PHE A 11 -5.16 -27.65 -13.16
CA PHE A 11 -3.86 -27.35 -12.59
C PHE A 11 -3.26 -26.04 -13.14
N ILE A 12 -3.54 -25.71 -14.40
CA ILE A 12 -3.12 -24.45 -15.03
C ILE A 12 -3.91 -23.27 -14.45
N PHE A 13 -5.20 -23.45 -14.14
CA PHE A 13 -6.04 -22.39 -13.56
C PHE A 13 -5.66 -22.03 -12.11
N LEU A 14 -5.00 -22.94 -11.38
CA LEU A 14 -4.53 -22.69 -10.02
C LEU A 14 -3.26 -21.82 -9.97
N HIS A 15 -2.49 -21.72 -11.05
CA HIS A 15 -1.21 -21.00 -11.08
C HIS A 15 -1.32 -19.52 -11.46
N SER A 16 -2.51 -19.05 -11.86
CA SER A 16 -2.65 -17.76 -12.56
C SER A 16 -3.05 -16.56 -11.69
N VAL A 17 -3.00 -16.63 -10.36
CA VAL A 17 -3.40 -15.47 -9.53
C VAL A 17 -2.41 -15.18 -8.40
N PHE A 18 -1.13 -15.09 -8.73
CA PHE A 18 -0.15 -14.37 -7.90
C PHE A 18 -0.08 -12.92 -8.40
N ALA A 19 -1.08 -12.10 -8.07
CA ALA A 19 -1.16 -10.73 -8.54
C ALA A 19 -0.33 -9.81 -7.64
N VAL A 20 0.93 -9.61 -7.97
CA VAL A 20 1.69 -8.47 -7.43
C VAL A 20 1.18 -7.21 -8.11
N VAL A 21 0.70 -6.25 -7.32
CA VAL A 21 0.20 -4.97 -7.83
C VAL A 21 1.28 -3.91 -7.65
N HIS A 22 1.62 -3.24 -8.74
CA HIS A 22 2.52 -2.08 -8.72
C HIS A 22 1.67 -0.81 -8.82
N ILE A 23 1.82 0.07 -7.85
CA ILE A 23 1.17 1.39 -7.84
C ILE A 23 2.25 2.45 -7.91
N HIS A 24 2.10 3.37 -8.86
CA HIS A 24 3.02 4.48 -9.05
C HIS A 24 2.38 5.78 -8.59
N TYR A 25 3.13 6.56 -7.82
CA TYR A 25 2.77 7.90 -7.38
C TYR A 25 3.84 8.88 -7.84
N LEU A 26 3.40 10.00 -8.41
CA LEU A 26 4.29 11.02 -8.97
C LEU A 26 4.52 12.18 -8.00
N GLN A 27 3.71 12.24 -6.94
CA GLN A 27 3.80 13.28 -5.94
C GLN A 27 3.66 12.76 -4.52
N LYS A 28 4.23 13.53 -3.59
CA LYS A 28 4.03 13.35 -2.16
C LYS A 28 3.86 14.68 -1.42
N SER A 29 3.16 14.65 -0.30
CA SER A 29 3.14 15.71 0.71
C SER A 29 3.42 15.09 2.08
N VAL A 30 4.18 15.79 2.91
CA VAL A 30 4.56 15.35 4.26
C VAL A 30 3.83 16.25 5.26
N TYR A 31 3.23 15.65 6.28
CA TYR A 31 2.59 16.38 7.36
C TYR A 31 3.66 16.89 8.33
N ASP A 32 3.65 18.19 8.58
CA ASP A 32 4.48 18.86 9.58
C ASP A 32 3.74 18.86 10.92
N VAL A 33 4.24 18.06 11.87
CA VAL A 33 3.64 17.89 13.20
C VAL A 33 3.70 19.17 14.02
N GLU A 34 4.78 19.95 13.88
CA GLU A 34 4.96 21.20 14.63
C GLU A 34 3.99 22.27 14.15
N LYS A 35 3.79 22.37 12.83
CA LYS A 35 2.86 23.33 12.23
C LYS A 35 1.41 22.85 12.16
N GLN A 36 1.16 21.57 12.49
CA GLN A 36 -0.12 20.90 12.32
C GLN A 36 -0.73 21.10 10.91
N ALA A 37 0.12 21.03 9.89
CA ALA A 37 -0.26 21.33 8.51
C ALA A 37 0.44 20.40 7.52
N TRP A 38 -0.22 20.15 6.40
CA TRP A 38 0.41 19.50 5.26
C TRP A 38 1.39 20.46 4.59
N GLY A 39 2.59 19.96 4.28
CA GLY A 39 3.53 20.69 3.44
C GLY A 39 3.08 20.72 1.97
N ASP A 40 3.78 21.51 1.18
CA ASP A 40 3.54 21.59 -0.26
C ASP A 40 3.74 20.24 -0.95
N TRP A 41 2.98 20.01 -2.03
CA TRP A 41 3.16 18.85 -2.87
C TRP A 41 4.50 18.91 -3.61
N GLN A 42 5.26 17.83 -3.52
CA GLN A 42 6.56 17.68 -4.16
C GLN A 42 6.48 16.61 -5.24
N ASN A 43 7.02 16.92 -6.43
CA ASN A 43 7.18 15.94 -7.50
C ASN A 43 8.28 14.95 -7.12
N GLU A 44 7.91 13.69 -6.89
CA GLU A 44 8.84 12.62 -6.57
C GLU A 44 8.27 11.28 -7.05
N ALA A 45 9.02 10.59 -7.92
CA ALA A 45 8.66 9.27 -8.38
C ALA A 45 8.77 8.26 -7.23
N ASN A 46 7.62 7.77 -6.78
CA ASN A 46 7.49 6.74 -5.78
C ASN A 46 6.69 5.58 -6.38
N SER A 47 7.10 4.35 -6.06
CA SER A 47 6.38 3.15 -6.45
C SER A 47 6.23 2.22 -5.27
N PHE A 48 5.05 1.62 -5.17
CA PHE A 48 4.73 0.65 -4.15
C PHE A 48 4.43 -0.67 -4.84
N GLN A 49 5.16 -1.70 -4.43
CA GLN A 49 4.85 -3.07 -4.79
C GLN A 49 4.06 -3.69 -3.65
N ILE A 50 2.83 -4.10 -3.94
CA ILE A 50 1.92 -4.74 -2.99
C ILE A 50 1.70 -6.17 -3.45
N ASP A 51 2.21 -7.13 -2.68
CA ASP A 51 1.89 -8.54 -2.89
C ASP A 51 0.51 -8.83 -2.30
N THR A 52 -0.46 -9.20 -3.13
CA THR A 52 -1.85 -9.43 -2.69
C THR A 52 -2.03 -10.72 -1.89
N LEU A 53 -1.05 -11.63 -1.88
CA LEU A 53 -1.08 -12.91 -1.18
C LEU A 53 -0.25 -12.91 0.10
N SER A 54 0.97 -12.36 0.05
CA SER A 54 1.84 -12.26 1.22
C SER A 54 1.64 -10.96 2.00
N VAL A 55 1.03 -9.97 1.38
CA VAL A 55 0.76 -8.63 1.96
C VAL A 55 2.06 -7.95 2.40
N SER A 56 3.16 -8.31 1.75
CA SER A 56 4.42 -7.57 1.80
C SER A 56 4.27 -6.31 0.95
N ILE A 57 4.69 -5.19 1.52
CA ILE A 57 4.74 -3.91 0.80
C ILE A 57 6.19 -3.47 0.73
N VAL A 58 6.62 -3.13 -0.46
CA VAL A 58 7.93 -2.53 -0.70
C VAL A 58 7.71 -1.14 -1.27
N ASN A 59 8.16 -0.13 -0.53
CA ASN A 59 8.31 1.21 -1.09
C ASN A 59 9.62 1.24 -1.86
N LEU A 60 9.51 1.32 -3.18
CA LEU A 60 10.61 1.35 -4.14
C LEU A 60 11.00 2.80 -4.48
N SER A 61 10.93 3.71 -3.49
CA SER A 61 11.36 5.09 -3.66
C SER A 61 12.82 5.14 -4.13
N THR A 62 13.12 6.05 -5.05
CA THR A 62 14.46 6.25 -5.62
C THR A 62 15.53 6.58 -4.58
N LYS A 63 15.13 7.00 -3.36
CA LYS A 63 16.03 7.40 -2.28
C LYS A 63 16.30 6.30 -1.27
N SER A 64 15.40 5.33 -1.11
CA SER A 64 15.55 4.23 -0.17
C SER A 64 14.45 3.18 -0.36
N GLU A 65 14.84 1.91 -0.42
CA GLU A 65 13.90 0.79 -0.34
C GLU A 65 13.48 0.60 1.13
N LEU A 66 12.18 0.63 1.41
CA LEU A 66 11.64 0.31 2.74
C LEU A 66 10.69 -0.87 2.63
N LYS A 67 10.94 -1.89 3.46
CA LYS A 67 10.13 -3.11 3.53
C LYS A 67 9.20 -3.06 4.73
N TYR A 68 7.97 -3.47 4.49
CA TYR A 68 6.92 -3.50 5.49
C TYR A 68 6.33 -4.92 5.58
N THR A 69 6.22 -5.42 6.80
CA THR A 69 5.63 -6.73 7.10
C THR A 69 4.24 -6.53 7.71
N ARG A 70 3.20 -7.15 7.15
CA ARG A 70 1.83 -7.09 7.67
C ARG A 70 1.76 -7.66 9.08
N THR A 71 1.07 -6.96 9.97
CA THR A 71 0.84 -7.41 11.36
C THR A 71 -0.63 -7.72 11.66
N ALA A 72 -1.58 -7.12 10.94
CA ALA A 72 -3.00 -7.40 11.12
C ALA A 72 -3.84 -7.29 9.83
N ASP A 73 -4.88 -8.11 9.75
CA ASP A 73 -5.96 -8.00 8.77
C ASP A 73 -6.99 -7.00 9.30
N VAL A 74 -6.83 -5.73 8.93
CA VAL A 74 -7.80 -4.72 9.33
C VAL A 74 -9.03 -4.82 8.43
N SER A 75 -9.99 -5.64 8.84
CA SER A 75 -11.38 -5.56 8.40
C SER A 75 -12.03 -4.31 9.02
N GLY A 76 -11.62 -3.13 8.53
CA GLY A 76 -12.04 -1.83 9.07
C GLY A 76 -12.96 -1.10 8.11
N ALA A 77 -14.21 -0.94 8.53
CA ALA A 77 -15.36 -0.49 7.77
C ALA A 77 -15.23 0.86 7.04
N TYR A 78 -15.96 0.92 5.92
CA TYR A 78 -16.45 2.12 5.24
C TYR A 78 -16.93 3.17 6.25
N ASN A 79 -16.24 4.30 6.36
CA ASN A 79 -16.76 5.47 7.07
C ASN A 79 -17.22 6.52 6.05
N ALA A 80 -18.48 6.92 6.17
CA ALA A 80 -19.24 7.76 5.24
C ALA A 80 -18.77 9.22 5.12
N THR A 81 -17.62 9.59 5.71
CA THR A 81 -17.12 10.98 5.69
C THR A 81 -15.75 11.18 5.02
N GLY A 82 -15.21 10.17 4.33
CA GLY A 82 -14.02 10.33 3.48
C GLY A 82 -13.54 8.98 2.94
N LYS A 83 -13.65 8.76 1.62
CA LYS A 83 -13.52 7.44 0.99
C LYS A 83 -12.06 6.94 0.96
N TYR A 84 -11.64 6.21 2.00
CA TYR A 84 -10.41 5.41 1.97
C TYR A 84 -10.67 3.96 2.35
N TYR A 85 -9.90 3.07 1.74
CA TYR A 85 -9.67 1.70 2.18
C TYR A 85 -8.49 1.76 3.16
N ARG A 86 -8.73 1.52 4.46
CA ARG A 86 -7.62 1.17 5.35
C ARG A 86 -7.16 -0.20 4.87
N LEU A 87 -5.98 -0.24 4.30
CA LEU A 87 -5.50 -1.46 3.66
C LEU A 87 -4.81 -2.33 4.71
N PHE A 88 -3.80 -1.81 5.42
CA PHE A 88 -2.93 -2.64 6.24
C PHE A 88 -2.35 -1.90 7.46
N GLU A 89 -2.16 -2.67 8.52
CA GLU A 89 -1.23 -2.36 9.60
C GLU A 89 0.05 -3.16 9.34
N VAL A 90 1.19 -2.48 9.38
CA VAL A 90 2.49 -3.06 9.03
C VAL A 90 3.56 -2.59 9.99
N ASN A 91 4.60 -3.40 10.18
CA ASN A 91 5.83 -2.97 10.83
C ASN A 91 6.95 -2.84 9.80
N ASN A 92 7.78 -1.81 9.90
CA ASN A 92 9.01 -1.74 9.12
C ASN A 92 10.08 -2.71 9.67
N GLU A 93 11.22 -2.79 8.99
CA GLU A 93 12.36 -3.62 9.41
C GLU A 93 12.96 -3.22 10.78
N HIS A 94 12.65 -2.02 11.28
CA HIS A 94 13.06 -1.55 12.60
C HIS A 94 12.00 -1.80 13.70
N GLY A 95 10.89 -2.47 13.37
CA GLY A 95 9.81 -2.78 14.30
C GLY A 95 8.83 -1.63 14.57
N LYS A 96 8.94 -0.50 13.87
CA LYS A 96 8.01 0.63 14.00
C LYS A 96 6.69 0.34 13.30
N HIS A 97 5.59 0.75 13.94
CA HIS A 97 4.24 0.50 13.45
C HIS A 97 3.75 1.58 12.49
N TYR A 98 3.21 1.16 11.34
CA TYR A 98 2.62 2.03 10.35
C TYR A 98 1.21 1.57 9.95
N GLU A 99 0.34 2.55 9.70
CA GLU A 99 -0.91 2.37 8.99
C GLU A 99 -0.79 2.83 7.55
N MET A 100 -1.23 1.98 6.61
CA MET A 100 -1.32 2.31 5.19
C MET A 100 -2.79 2.37 4.75
N ARG A 101 -3.21 3.52 4.20
CA ARG A 101 -4.59 3.78 3.78
C ARG A 101 -4.63 4.22 2.32
N LEU A 102 -5.28 3.43 1.47
CA LEU A 102 -5.45 3.75 0.05
C LEU A 102 -6.79 4.44 -0.17
N PHE A 103 -6.76 5.62 -0.79
CA PHE A 103 -7.93 6.39 -1.13
C PHE A 103 -8.46 5.93 -2.49
N SER A 104 -9.78 5.87 -2.62
CA SER A 104 -10.40 5.66 -3.94
C SER A 104 -10.21 6.88 -4.84
N ASP A 105 -10.04 8.06 -4.23
CA ASP A 105 -9.70 9.28 -4.95
C ASP A 105 -8.25 9.20 -5.43
N ARG A 106 -8.07 9.24 -6.75
CA ARG A 106 -6.76 9.21 -7.40
C ARG A 106 -5.88 10.39 -7.00
N ASN A 107 -6.49 11.52 -6.63
CA ASN A 107 -5.78 12.71 -6.16
C ASN A 107 -5.20 12.54 -4.75
N ALA A 108 -5.70 11.58 -3.97
CA ALA A 108 -5.20 11.28 -2.63
C ALA A 108 -4.39 9.98 -2.58
N GLY A 109 -4.58 9.00 -3.48
CA GLY A 109 -3.69 7.85 -3.63
C GLY A 109 -3.47 7.03 -2.35
N LEU A 110 -2.32 7.17 -1.68
CA LEU A 110 -1.93 6.40 -0.49
C LEU A 110 -1.45 7.30 0.66
N LEU A 111 -1.98 7.09 1.86
CA LEU A 111 -1.46 7.67 3.11
C LEU A 111 -0.68 6.62 3.88
N VAL A 112 0.54 6.97 4.28
CA VAL A 112 1.36 6.21 5.22
C VAL A 112 1.46 7.02 6.51
N LYS A 113 1.09 6.42 7.64
CA LYS A 113 1.12 7.05 8.97
C LYS A 113 1.91 6.18 9.95
N CYS A 114 2.86 6.77 10.67
CA CYS A 114 3.49 6.21 11.86
C CYS A 114 2.98 6.99 13.07
N GLU A 115 2.21 6.36 13.97
CA GLU A 115 1.68 7.07 15.14
C GLU A 115 2.78 7.40 16.14
N GLU A 116 3.77 6.51 16.30
CA GLU A 116 4.86 6.63 17.28
C GLU A 116 5.76 7.84 17.00
N ASP A 117 6.01 8.13 15.71
CA ASP A 117 6.89 9.23 15.29
C ASP A 117 6.11 10.50 14.89
N GLY A 118 4.77 10.48 14.95
CA GLY A 118 3.93 11.54 14.38
C GLY A 118 4.09 11.72 12.86
N TYR A 119 4.73 10.77 12.19
CA TYR A 119 5.09 10.88 10.77
C TYR A 119 3.92 10.50 9.87
N MET A 120 3.54 11.40 8.96
CA MET A 120 2.48 11.15 7.98
C MET A 120 2.89 11.64 6.59
N VAL A 121 2.70 10.80 5.58
CA VAL A 121 2.97 11.13 4.17
C VAL A 121 1.83 10.68 3.27
N GLN A 122 1.35 11.60 2.46
CA GLN A 122 0.35 11.35 1.42
C GLN A 122 1.02 11.26 0.06
N TYR A 123 0.69 10.24 -0.72
CA TYR A 123 1.16 10.02 -2.08
C TYR A 123 0.00 10.12 -3.06
N ALA A 124 0.18 10.82 -4.18
CA ALA A 124 -0.85 11.02 -5.19
C ALA A 124 -0.39 10.56 -6.58
N GLY A 125 -1.31 9.93 -7.32
CA GLY A 125 -1.10 9.52 -8.70
C GLY A 125 -1.59 10.64 -9.60
N TYR A 126 -0.68 11.38 -10.22
CA TYR A 126 -1.05 12.35 -11.24
C TYR A 126 -1.42 11.63 -12.54
#